data_AF-A0A1V5D3Z4-F1
#
_entry.id   AF-A0A1V5D3Z4-F1
#
_cell.length_a   1.000
_cell.length_b   1.000
_cell.length_c   1.000
_cell.angle_alpha   90.00
_cell.angle_beta   90.00
_cell.angle_gamma   90.00
#
_symmetry.space_group_name_H-M   'P 1'
#
loop_
_entity.id
_entity.type
_entity.pdbx_description
1 polymer ?
#
loop_
_entity_poly.entity_id
_entity_poly.type
_entity_poly.pdbx_seq_one_letter_code
_entity_poly.pdbx_strand_id
1 'polypeptide(L)'
;MINLFDTIKLLQDFVSDSMQRRLEPCRVCRSAIALFLSNSGVRGLSGTNLRAYLLEKQVSDGGWSDPEETAWAVAALYQFSGENHEAVYKAINWLENVRHPEGGWGRHPRDQVRIPTTALVMALVPAVATDVDREWVKQAWEKDLNSSVRLSYKAGFYLLTVNNERGGSIHPLVSRTIAYLAEDQNDDGGFGPWRDHPIGSDPWSTGVVLWGLSKWIDYVDPVIIEKALAWLEKTQLPSGYWAYHYLDEGTSYALIGAVSALRALKKL
;
A
#
# COMPACT_ATOMS: atom_id res chain seq x y z
N MET A 1 12.70 -18.69 4.83
CA MET A 1 12.72 -17.22 5.01
C MET A 1 12.66 -16.69 3.60
N ILE A 2 11.56 -16.03 3.28
CA ILE A 2 11.25 -15.55 1.94
C ILE A 2 12.46 -14.89 1.27
N ASN A 3 12.83 -15.39 0.09
CA ASN A 3 13.91 -14.81 -0.71
C ASN A 3 13.34 -13.65 -1.55
N LEU A 4 13.67 -12.42 -1.16
CA LEU A 4 13.21 -11.22 -1.86
C LEU A 4 14.20 -10.71 -2.91
N PHE A 5 15.39 -11.33 -3.04
CA PHE A 5 16.46 -10.84 -3.91
C PHE A 5 16.02 -10.79 -5.38
N ASP A 6 15.43 -11.88 -5.88
CA ASP A 6 14.98 -11.96 -7.28
C ASP A 6 13.81 -11.00 -7.55
N THR A 7 12.88 -10.86 -6.60
CA THR A 7 11.81 -9.86 -6.65
C THR A 7 12.37 -8.44 -6.79
N ILE A 8 13.33 -8.06 -5.94
CA ILE A 8 13.94 -6.73 -5.94
C ILE A 8 14.62 -6.47 -7.28
N LYS A 9 15.41 -7.42 -7.77
CA LYS A 9 16.12 -7.28 -9.05
C LYS A 9 15.14 -7.08 -10.21
N LEU A 10 14.09 -7.91 -10.29
CA LEU A 10 13.11 -7.78 -11.37
C LEU A 10 12.27 -6.51 -11.30
N LEU A 11 11.91 -6.03 -10.11
CA LEU A 11 11.24 -4.74 -10.00
C LEU A 11 12.15 -3.58 -10.41
N GLN A 12 13.46 -3.66 -10.17
CA GLN A 12 14.42 -2.66 -10.67
C GLN A 12 14.46 -2.63 -12.22
N ASP A 13 14.51 -3.80 -12.84
CA ASP A 13 14.46 -3.95 -14.30
C ASP A 13 13.11 -3.45 -14.85
N PHE A 14 11.99 -3.80 -14.20
CA PHE A 14 10.65 -3.37 -14.58
C PHE A 14 10.51 -1.85 -14.53
N VAL A 15 10.94 -1.18 -13.45
CA VAL A 15 10.82 0.28 -13.35
C VAL A 15 11.66 0.96 -14.44
N SER A 16 12.84 0.41 -14.76
CA SER A 16 13.70 0.90 -15.85
C SER A 16 13.04 0.75 -17.22
N ASP A 17 12.56 -0.44 -17.56
CA ASP A 17 11.86 -0.74 -18.84
C ASP A 17 10.57 0.08 -18.98
N SER A 18 9.79 0.17 -17.91
CA SER A 18 8.48 0.84 -17.90
C SER A 18 8.58 2.34 -18.17
N MET A 19 9.63 3.00 -17.67
CA MET A 19 9.89 4.40 -17.99
C MET A 19 10.28 4.59 -19.45
N GLN A 20 11.12 3.71 -20.01
CA GLN A 20 11.49 3.75 -21.44
C GLN A 20 10.28 3.52 -22.36
N ARG A 21 9.39 2.61 -21.96
CA ARG A 21 8.14 2.31 -22.66
C ARG A 21 7.00 3.28 -22.34
N ARG A 22 7.25 4.27 -21.47
CA ARG A 22 6.31 5.32 -21.08
C ARG A 22 4.97 4.78 -20.55
N LEU A 23 5.00 3.71 -19.75
CA LEU A 23 3.82 3.17 -19.05
C LEU A 23 3.21 4.22 -18.10
N GLU A 24 2.09 3.87 -17.48
CA GLU A 24 1.37 4.72 -16.52
C GLU A 24 2.19 4.95 -15.24
N PRO A 25 2.26 6.19 -14.72
CA PRO A 25 3.03 6.52 -13.52
C PRO A 25 2.71 5.66 -12.30
N CYS A 26 1.45 5.27 -12.09
CA CYS A 26 1.06 4.45 -10.93
C CYS A 26 1.83 3.12 -10.88
N ARG A 27 2.01 2.47 -12.04
CA ARG A 27 2.72 1.17 -12.15
C ARG A 27 4.21 1.32 -11.81
N VAL A 28 4.82 2.37 -12.36
CA VAL A 28 6.24 2.70 -12.15
C VAL A 28 6.49 3.08 -10.69
N CYS A 29 5.69 4.00 -10.14
CA CYS A 29 5.86 4.53 -8.79
C CYS A 29 5.59 3.51 -7.70
N ARG A 30 4.56 2.67 -7.86
CA ARG A 30 4.26 1.60 -6.88
C ARG A 30 5.44 0.64 -6.74
N SER A 31 6.00 0.20 -7.87
CA SER A 31 7.19 -0.66 -7.90
C SER A 31 8.42 0.06 -7.32
N ALA A 32 8.62 1.33 -7.66
CA ALA A 32 9.71 2.12 -7.11
C ALA A 32 9.61 2.26 -5.58
N ILE A 33 8.42 2.56 -5.03
CA ILE A 33 8.20 2.65 -3.59
C ILE A 33 8.39 1.29 -2.90
N ALA A 34 7.95 0.19 -3.49
CA ALA A 34 8.22 -1.13 -2.95
C ALA A 34 9.73 -1.40 -2.81
N LEU A 35 10.52 -1.03 -3.83
CA LEU A 35 11.99 -1.12 -3.79
C LEU A 35 12.60 -0.22 -2.71
N PHE A 36 12.13 1.01 -2.57
CA PHE A 36 12.58 1.92 -1.51
C PHE A 36 12.33 1.36 -0.12
N LEU A 37 11.11 0.90 0.14
CA LEU A 37 10.74 0.35 1.44
C LEU A 37 11.57 -0.89 1.79
N SER A 38 12.05 -1.64 0.80
CA SER A 38 12.92 -2.81 0.99
C SER A 38 14.35 -2.50 1.45
N ASN A 39 14.75 -1.22 1.65
CA ASN A 39 16.13 -0.80 1.90
C ASN A 39 17.16 -1.23 0.84
N SER A 40 16.73 -1.89 -0.22
CA SER A 40 17.58 -2.20 -1.38
C SER A 40 17.88 -0.95 -2.19
N GLY A 41 17.18 0.15 -1.87
CA GLY A 41 17.13 1.35 -2.68
C GLY A 41 16.81 1.00 -4.12
N VAL A 42 16.99 1.98 -4.98
CA VAL A 42 16.92 1.75 -6.41
C VAL A 42 18.35 1.69 -6.94
N ARG A 43 19.12 0.68 -6.51
CA ARG A 43 20.49 0.45 -7.02
C ARG A 43 20.40 0.15 -8.52
N GLY A 44 20.61 1.16 -9.36
CA GLY A 44 20.59 1.04 -10.81
C GLY A 44 19.63 2.01 -11.52
N LEU A 45 18.63 2.55 -10.83
CA LEU A 45 17.88 3.68 -11.35
C LEU A 45 18.54 4.95 -10.87
N SER A 46 19.10 5.73 -11.79
CA SER A 46 19.42 7.11 -11.45
C SER A 46 18.12 7.76 -11.00
N GLY A 47 18.01 8.16 -9.74
CA GLY A 47 16.84 8.85 -9.22
C GLY A 47 16.45 10.08 -10.05
N THR A 48 17.40 10.61 -10.82
CA THR A 48 17.19 11.64 -11.84
C THR A 48 16.22 11.22 -12.95
N ASN A 49 16.24 9.96 -13.40
CA ASN A 49 15.40 9.48 -14.49
C ASN A 49 13.95 9.34 -14.04
N LEU A 50 13.72 8.75 -12.86
CA LEU A 50 12.38 8.64 -12.30
C LEU A 50 11.81 10.02 -11.96
N ARG A 51 12.63 10.92 -11.38
CA ARG A 51 12.24 12.32 -11.19
C ARG A 51 11.84 12.99 -12.51
N ALA A 52 12.68 12.91 -13.54
CA ALA A 52 12.39 13.53 -14.84
C ALA A 52 11.11 12.97 -15.46
N TYR A 53 10.93 11.65 -15.43
CA TYR A 53 9.72 10.97 -15.90
C TYR A 53 8.47 11.46 -15.14
N LEU A 54 8.52 11.61 -13.82
CA LEU A 54 7.38 12.09 -13.04
C LEU A 54 7.07 13.55 -13.31
N LEU A 55 8.08 14.42 -13.38
CA LEU A 55 7.89 15.84 -13.70
C LEU A 55 7.30 16.04 -15.10
N GLU A 56 7.68 15.19 -16.07
CA GLU A 56 7.10 15.22 -17.42
C GLU A 56 5.62 14.78 -17.41
N LYS A 57 5.26 13.82 -16.56
CA LYS A 57 3.92 13.24 -16.50
C LYS A 57 2.95 13.99 -15.60
N GLN A 58 3.43 14.88 -14.74
CA GLN A 58 2.57 15.71 -13.90
C GLN A 58 1.70 16.60 -14.78
N VAL A 59 0.39 16.58 -14.53
CA VAL A 59 -0.57 17.42 -15.25
C VAL A 59 -0.48 18.86 -14.74
N SER A 60 -0.88 19.83 -15.56
CA SER A 60 -0.78 21.26 -15.25
C SER A 60 -1.55 21.70 -14.00
N ASP A 61 -2.56 20.92 -13.58
CA ASP A 61 -3.32 21.14 -12.34
C ASP A 61 -2.59 20.64 -11.08
N GLY A 62 -1.43 20.00 -11.24
CA GLY A 62 -0.59 19.49 -10.17
C GLY A 62 -0.77 18.01 -9.87
N GLY A 63 -1.84 17.38 -10.36
CA GLY A 63 -2.11 15.97 -10.13
C GLY A 63 -1.47 15.05 -11.16
N TRP A 64 -1.73 13.76 -10.96
CA TRP A 64 -1.67 12.72 -12.00
C TRP A 64 -3.10 12.23 -12.30
N SER A 65 -3.27 11.09 -12.97
CA SER A 65 -4.58 10.63 -13.47
C SER A 65 -5.71 10.64 -12.43
N ASP A 66 -5.40 10.29 -11.19
CA ASP A 66 -6.33 10.12 -10.09
C ASP A 66 -5.63 10.21 -8.72
N PRO A 67 -6.37 10.21 -7.59
CA PRO A 67 -5.77 10.29 -6.26
C PRO A 67 -4.80 9.15 -5.90
N GLU A 68 -5.00 7.93 -6.40
CA GLU A 68 -4.07 6.82 -6.15
C GLU A 68 -2.75 7.04 -6.90
N GLU A 69 -2.83 7.33 -8.20
CA GLU A 69 -1.63 7.60 -9.00
C GLU A 69 -0.87 8.82 -8.46
N THR A 70 -1.60 9.88 -8.07
CA THR A 70 -1.01 11.08 -7.47
C THR A 70 -0.31 10.75 -6.15
N ALA A 71 -0.90 9.92 -5.28
CA ALA A 71 -0.28 9.51 -4.03
C ALA A 71 1.02 8.73 -4.24
N TRP A 72 1.03 7.76 -5.16
CA TRP A 72 2.24 7.01 -5.50
C TRP A 72 3.32 7.90 -6.12
N ALA A 73 2.94 8.79 -7.05
CA ALA A 73 3.87 9.71 -7.70
C ALA A 73 4.51 10.69 -6.72
N VAL A 74 3.72 11.27 -5.80
CA VAL A 74 4.21 12.17 -4.75
C VAL A 74 5.12 11.43 -3.77
N ALA A 75 4.74 10.24 -3.32
CA ALA A 75 5.58 9.41 -2.47
C ALA A 75 6.93 9.12 -3.14
N ALA A 76 6.94 8.80 -4.43
CA ALA A 76 8.17 8.55 -5.18
C ALA A 76 9.00 9.83 -5.32
N LEU A 77 8.38 10.96 -5.67
CA LEU A 77 9.06 12.26 -5.78
C LEU A 77 9.71 12.70 -4.47
N TYR A 78 9.05 12.48 -3.33
CA TYR A 78 9.61 12.77 -2.00
C TYR A 78 10.98 12.12 -1.79
N GLN A 79 11.13 10.85 -2.20
CA GLN A 79 12.38 10.10 -2.01
C GLN A 79 13.57 10.67 -2.79
N PHE A 80 13.33 11.40 -3.90
CA PHE A 80 14.40 11.88 -4.78
C PHE A 80 14.57 13.40 -4.82
N SER A 81 13.50 14.14 -4.59
CA SER A 81 13.47 15.59 -4.75
C SER A 81 13.35 16.32 -3.41
N GLY A 82 13.03 15.60 -2.34
CA GLY A 82 12.72 16.16 -1.03
C GLY A 82 11.33 16.80 -0.97
N GLU A 83 10.92 17.12 0.25
CA GLU A 83 9.56 17.60 0.54
C GLU A 83 9.26 19.00 0.00
N ASN A 84 10.30 19.80 -0.22
CA ASN A 84 10.15 21.20 -0.62
C ASN A 84 10.13 21.42 -2.16
N HIS A 85 9.96 20.35 -2.94
CA HIS A 85 9.93 20.48 -4.40
C HIS A 85 8.57 21.03 -4.88
N GLU A 86 8.56 21.98 -5.82
CA GLU A 86 7.33 22.62 -6.32
C GLU A 86 6.27 21.61 -6.80
N ALA A 87 6.68 20.59 -7.54
CA ALA A 87 5.82 19.50 -7.99
C ALA A 87 5.08 18.78 -6.84
N VAL A 88 5.74 18.59 -5.70
CA VAL A 88 5.14 17.96 -4.51
C VAL A 88 4.06 18.87 -3.94
N TYR A 89 4.35 20.16 -3.75
CA TYR A 89 3.36 21.11 -3.25
C TYR A 89 2.12 21.19 -4.14
N LYS A 90 2.31 21.24 -5.47
CA LYS A 90 1.20 21.25 -6.44
C LYS A 90 0.32 20.00 -6.31
N ALA A 91 0.93 18.84 -6.10
CA ALA A 91 0.20 17.59 -5.98
C ALA A 91 -0.55 17.44 -4.65
N ILE A 92 0.02 17.92 -3.54
CA ILE A 92 -0.70 18.00 -2.26
C ILE A 92 -1.90 18.93 -2.40
N ASN A 93 -1.71 20.12 -2.95
CA ASN A 93 -2.81 21.06 -3.20
C ASN A 93 -3.86 20.46 -4.14
N TRP A 94 -3.46 19.70 -5.16
CA TRP A 94 -4.40 18.97 -6.01
C TRP A 94 -5.21 17.95 -5.20
N LEU A 95 -4.56 17.11 -4.38
CA LEU A 95 -5.21 16.13 -3.50
C LEU A 95 -6.19 16.81 -2.53
N GLU A 96 -5.85 17.97 -1.98
CA GLU A 96 -6.77 18.76 -1.14
C GLU A 96 -8.01 19.20 -1.90
N ASN A 97 -7.84 19.70 -3.13
CA ASN A 97 -8.94 20.19 -3.96
C ASN A 97 -9.88 19.09 -4.47
N VAL A 98 -9.37 17.87 -4.69
CA VAL A 98 -10.19 16.73 -5.14
C VAL A 98 -10.77 15.90 -4.00
N ARG A 99 -10.46 16.23 -2.75
CA ARG A 99 -11.00 15.57 -1.56
C ARG A 99 -12.51 15.78 -1.48
N HIS A 100 -13.23 14.75 -1.05
CA HIS A 100 -14.66 14.89 -0.80
C HIS A 100 -14.91 15.81 0.41
N PRO A 101 -15.99 16.63 0.44
CA PRO A 101 -16.28 17.51 1.57
C PRO A 101 -16.44 16.79 2.92
N GLU A 102 -16.86 15.53 2.88
CA GLU A 102 -17.03 14.66 4.06
C GLU A 102 -15.72 13.94 4.46
N GLY A 103 -14.60 14.25 3.80
CA GLY A 103 -13.32 13.60 3.96
C GLY A 103 -13.08 12.47 2.96
N GLY A 104 -11.80 12.15 2.78
CA GLY A 104 -11.35 11.04 1.96
C GLY A 104 -11.44 11.26 0.44
N TRP A 105 -11.07 10.21 -0.30
CA TRP A 105 -10.95 10.20 -1.75
C TRP A 105 -11.63 8.97 -2.38
N GLY A 106 -12.22 9.19 -3.55
CA GLY A 106 -12.58 8.14 -4.51
C GLY A 106 -11.57 8.10 -5.67
N ARG A 107 -11.82 7.30 -6.71
CA ARG A 107 -11.00 7.33 -7.94
C ARG A 107 -11.12 8.63 -8.73
N HIS A 108 -12.22 9.35 -8.55
CA HIS A 108 -12.49 10.65 -9.15
C HIS A 108 -13.36 11.45 -8.17
N PRO A 109 -13.32 12.80 -8.16
CA PRO A 109 -14.24 13.64 -7.39
C PRO A 109 -15.75 13.34 -7.51
N ARG A 110 -16.17 12.61 -8.55
CA ARG A 110 -17.58 12.27 -8.83
C ARG A 110 -17.93 10.85 -8.38
N ASP A 111 -16.94 10.13 -7.90
CA ASP A 111 -17.04 8.76 -7.47
C ASP A 111 -17.11 8.71 -5.95
N GLN A 112 -17.67 7.64 -5.41
CA GLN A 112 -17.78 7.49 -3.96
C GLN A 112 -16.40 7.37 -3.31
N VAL A 113 -16.30 7.91 -2.09
CA VAL A 113 -15.13 7.77 -1.23
C VAL A 113 -14.89 6.29 -0.91
N ARG A 114 -13.63 5.85 -0.89
CA ARG A 114 -13.26 4.44 -0.68
C ARG A 114 -12.17 4.29 0.36
N ILE A 115 -12.33 3.29 1.24
CA ILE A 115 -11.31 2.93 2.24
C ILE A 115 -9.93 2.72 1.60
N PRO A 116 -9.74 1.90 0.53
CA PRO A 116 -8.43 1.72 -0.08
C PRO A 116 -7.78 3.01 -0.57
N THR A 117 -8.51 3.84 -1.33
CA THR A 117 -7.96 5.08 -1.90
C THR A 117 -7.63 6.09 -0.81
N THR A 118 -8.55 6.31 0.15
CA THR A 118 -8.31 7.23 1.26
C THR A 118 -7.13 6.77 2.12
N ALA A 119 -7.10 5.49 2.51
CA ALA A 119 -6.03 4.96 3.34
C ALA A 119 -4.66 5.02 2.65
N LEU A 120 -4.62 4.75 1.36
CA LEU A 120 -3.40 4.83 0.57
C LEU A 120 -2.88 6.26 0.47
N VAL A 121 -3.75 7.24 0.17
CA VAL A 121 -3.39 8.67 0.17
C VAL A 121 -2.82 9.07 1.54
N MET A 122 -3.48 8.67 2.63
CA MET A 122 -3.01 8.99 3.99
C MET A 122 -1.68 8.32 4.35
N ALA A 123 -1.46 7.08 3.91
CA ALA A 123 -0.24 6.33 4.21
C ALA A 123 0.97 6.84 3.40
N LEU A 124 0.75 7.26 2.15
CA LEU A 124 1.80 7.70 1.24
C LEU A 124 2.07 9.20 1.28
N VAL A 125 1.05 10.01 1.58
CA VAL A 125 1.12 11.47 1.62
C VAL A 125 0.54 11.98 2.95
N PRO A 126 1.16 11.65 4.09
CA PRO A 126 0.59 11.97 5.41
C PRO A 126 0.36 13.47 5.63
N ALA A 127 1.10 14.34 4.95
CA ALA A 127 0.94 15.79 4.98
C ALA A 127 -0.45 16.28 4.53
N VAL A 128 -1.15 15.51 3.68
CA VAL A 128 -2.51 15.86 3.23
C VAL A 128 -3.61 15.33 4.14
N ALA A 129 -3.31 14.36 5.01
CA ALA A 129 -4.31 13.67 5.80
C ALA A 129 -4.80 14.51 6.99
N THR A 130 -6.12 14.62 7.16
CA THR A 130 -6.76 15.33 8.29
C THR A 130 -7.52 14.39 9.21
N ASP A 131 -8.01 14.90 10.34
CA ASP A 131 -8.86 14.13 11.25
C ASP A 131 -10.21 13.75 10.63
N VAL A 132 -10.71 14.55 9.69
CA VAL A 132 -11.95 14.24 8.96
C VAL A 132 -11.76 12.97 8.12
N ASP A 133 -10.61 12.81 7.44
CA ASP A 133 -10.33 11.60 6.66
C ASP A 133 -10.19 10.38 7.58
N ARG A 134 -9.51 10.53 8.72
CA ARG A 134 -9.34 9.47 9.74
C ARG A 134 -10.69 8.99 10.26
N GLU A 135 -11.56 9.92 10.64
CA GLU A 135 -12.88 9.60 11.17
C GLU A 135 -13.77 8.98 10.08
N TRP A 136 -13.69 9.46 8.83
CA TRP A 136 -14.41 8.85 7.71
C TRP A 136 -14.01 7.38 7.51
N VAL A 137 -12.71 7.08 7.42
CA VAL A 137 -12.22 5.70 7.20
C VAL A 137 -12.60 4.79 8.36
N LYS A 138 -12.51 5.31 9.60
CA LYS A 138 -12.92 4.58 10.80
C LYS A 138 -14.41 4.22 10.76
N GLN A 139 -15.30 5.18 10.48
CA GLN A 139 -16.74 4.93 10.41
C GLN A 139 -17.11 3.98 9.26
N ALA A 140 -16.49 4.18 8.08
CA ALA A 140 -16.70 3.32 6.93
C ALA A 140 -16.27 1.88 7.22
N TRP A 141 -15.11 1.69 7.85
CA TRP A 141 -14.63 0.37 8.21
C TRP A 141 -15.46 -0.28 9.32
N GLU A 142 -15.85 0.47 10.35
CA GLU A 142 -16.71 -0.05 11.42
C GLU A 142 -18.06 -0.54 10.87
N LYS A 143 -18.63 0.20 9.91
CA LYS A 143 -19.84 -0.22 9.21
C LYS A 143 -19.63 -1.53 8.45
N ASP A 144 -18.56 -1.63 7.65
CA ASP A 144 -18.24 -2.82 6.87
C ASP A 144 -18.00 -4.04 7.79
N LEU A 145 -17.24 -3.87 8.88
CA LEU A 145 -16.93 -4.93 9.84
C LEU A 145 -18.18 -5.46 10.57
N ASN A 146 -19.17 -4.60 10.80
CA ASN A 146 -20.46 -4.99 11.39
C ASN A 146 -21.45 -5.56 10.35
N SER A 147 -21.08 -5.61 9.07
CA SER A 147 -21.93 -6.13 8.00
C SER A 147 -21.61 -7.58 7.63
N SER A 148 -22.39 -8.14 6.71
CA SER A 148 -22.10 -9.45 6.11
C SER A 148 -20.95 -9.40 5.09
N VAL A 149 -20.65 -8.24 4.52
CA VAL A 149 -19.58 -8.06 3.52
C VAL A 149 -18.43 -7.31 4.18
N ARG A 150 -17.46 -8.09 4.64
CA ARG A 150 -16.22 -7.62 5.27
C ARG A 150 -15.06 -8.11 4.42
N LEU A 151 -14.20 -7.18 3.98
CA LEU A 151 -13.12 -7.50 3.05
C LEU A 151 -11.78 -7.35 3.75
N SER A 152 -10.97 -8.41 3.72
CA SER A 152 -9.67 -8.49 4.40
C SER A 152 -8.73 -7.34 4.02
N TYR A 153 -8.65 -6.99 2.74
CA TYR A 153 -7.80 -5.88 2.31
C TYR A 153 -8.26 -4.51 2.84
N LYS A 154 -9.57 -4.29 3.07
CA LYS A 154 -10.07 -3.04 3.67
C LYS A 154 -9.66 -2.93 5.13
N ALA A 155 -9.63 -4.05 5.86
CA ALA A 155 -9.09 -4.12 7.21
C ALA A 155 -7.60 -3.72 7.21
N GLY A 156 -6.79 -4.29 6.31
CA GLY A 156 -5.38 -3.93 6.14
C GLY A 156 -5.17 -2.43 5.89
N PHE A 157 -5.96 -1.85 4.98
CA PHE A 157 -5.94 -0.41 4.71
C PHE A 157 -6.37 0.43 5.93
N TYR A 158 -7.42 0.07 6.64
CA TYR A 158 -7.82 0.77 7.88
C TYR A 158 -6.70 0.80 8.92
N LEU A 159 -6.00 -0.33 9.11
CA LEU A 159 -4.89 -0.39 10.07
C LEU A 159 -3.74 0.58 9.72
N LEU A 160 -3.57 0.92 8.44
CA LEU A 160 -2.58 1.92 8.00
C LEU A 160 -2.96 3.33 8.42
N THR A 161 -4.25 3.67 8.54
CA THR A 161 -4.71 5.05 8.79
C THR A 161 -4.71 5.43 10.27
N VAL A 162 -4.66 4.45 11.17
CA VAL A 162 -4.74 4.70 12.61
C VAL A 162 -3.34 5.01 13.17
N ASN A 163 -3.28 6.03 14.03
CA ASN A 163 -2.07 6.38 14.76
C ASN A 163 -1.93 5.47 15.98
N ASN A 164 -0.74 4.90 16.17
CA ASN A 164 -0.39 4.14 17.35
C ASN A 164 0.27 5.10 18.36
N GLU A 165 -0.52 5.66 19.28
CA GLU A 165 -0.01 6.55 20.32
C GLU A 165 0.82 5.74 21.33
N ARG A 166 2.11 6.06 21.45
CA ARG A 166 3.01 5.39 22.39
C ARG A 166 2.48 5.53 23.82
N GLY A 167 2.21 4.39 24.46
CA GLY A 167 1.71 4.33 25.84
C GLY A 167 0.20 4.47 25.98
N GLY A 168 -0.55 4.61 24.88
CA GLY A 168 -2.00 4.55 24.85
C GLY A 168 -2.54 3.12 24.84
N SER A 169 -3.82 2.95 25.19
CA SER A 169 -4.53 1.70 24.96
C SER A 169 -4.88 1.55 23.48
N ILE A 170 -4.83 0.32 22.98
CA ILE A 170 -5.28 0.01 21.62
C ILE A 170 -6.75 0.37 21.45
N HIS A 171 -7.09 1.07 20.36
CA HIS A 171 -8.46 1.43 20.07
C HIS A 171 -9.31 0.16 19.82
N PRO A 172 -10.52 0.01 20.40
CA PRO A 172 -11.30 -1.22 20.32
C PRO A 172 -11.56 -1.71 18.88
N LEU A 173 -11.79 -0.79 17.94
CA LEU A 173 -11.95 -1.15 16.52
C LEU A 173 -10.68 -1.74 15.91
N VAL A 174 -9.48 -1.31 16.32
CA VAL A 174 -8.21 -1.91 15.87
C VAL A 174 -8.11 -3.34 16.39
N SER A 175 -8.37 -3.57 17.68
CA SER A 175 -8.37 -4.93 18.26
C SER A 175 -9.35 -5.86 17.54
N ARG A 176 -10.58 -5.39 17.28
CA ARG A 176 -11.59 -6.15 16.52
C ARG A 176 -11.16 -6.41 15.08
N THR A 177 -10.44 -5.48 14.46
CA THR A 177 -9.91 -5.64 13.10
C THR A 177 -8.81 -6.70 13.05
N ILE A 178 -7.90 -6.69 14.01
CA ILE A 178 -6.84 -7.71 14.11
C ILE A 178 -7.45 -9.09 14.36
N ALA A 179 -8.43 -9.19 15.27
CA ALA A 179 -9.15 -10.44 15.52
C ALA A 179 -9.87 -10.96 14.26
N TYR A 180 -10.55 -10.06 13.53
CA TYR A 180 -11.19 -10.42 12.26
C TYR A 180 -10.19 -10.94 11.24
N LEU A 181 -9.04 -10.27 11.04
CA LEU A 181 -8.00 -10.74 10.13
C LEU A 181 -7.41 -12.09 10.56
N ALA A 182 -7.31 -12.37 11.86
CA ALA A 182 -6.88 -13.68 12.35
C ALA A 182 -7.86 -14.79 11.94
N GLU A 183 -9.17 -14.51 12.01
CA GLU A 183 -10.24 -15.45 11.63
C GLU A 183 -10.39 -15.61 10.11
N ASP A 184 -10.20 -14.52 9.36
CA ASP A 184 -10.40 -14.43 7.91
C ASP A 184 -9.18 -14.89 7.08
N GLN A 185 -8.05 -15.19 7.73
CA GLN A 185 -6.90 -15.80 7.06
C GLN A 185 -7.29 -17.17 6.48
N ASN A 186 -6.93 -17.43 5.22
CA ASN A 186 -7.17 -18.73 4.59
C ASN A 186 -6.29 -19.81 5.23
N ASP A 187 -6.71 -21.07 5.12
CA ASP A 187 -5.95 -22.21 5.66
C ASP A 187 -4.56 -22.38 5.00
N ASP A 188 -4.37 -21.84 3.80
CA ASP A 188 -3.07 -21.80 3.12
C ASP A 188 -2.10 -20.74 3.69
N GLY A 189 -2.59 -19.89 4.59
CA GLY A 189 -1.84 -18.82 5.26
C GLY A 189 -1.94 -17.45 4.60
N GLY A 190 -2.43 -17.36 3.36
CA GLY A 190 -2.59 -16.09 2.66
C GLY A 190 -3.91 -15.40 2.97
N PHE A 191 -4.10 -14.24 2.33
CA PHE A 191 -5.35 -13.49 2.34
C PHE A 191 -5.85 -13.28 0.92
N GLY A 192 -7.17 -13.34 0.75
CA GLY A 192 -7.88 -12.91 -0.46
C GLY A 192 -8.85 -11.76 -0.14
N PRO A 193 -9.85 -11.50 -1.00
CA PRO A 193 -10.91 -10.55 -0.69
C PRO A 193 -11.61 -10.82 0.65
N TRP A 194 -11.91 -12.10 0.92
CA TRP A 194 -12.35 -12.64 2.21
C TRP A 194 -11.96 -14.13 2.27
N ARG A 195 -12.08 -14.78 3.43
CA ARG A 195 -11.80 -16.21 3.58
C ARG A 195 -12.66 -17.08 2.66
N ASP A 196 -12.06 -18.09 2.02
CA ASP A 196 -12.75 -19.02 1.10
C ASP A 196 -13.34 -18.35 -0.15
N HIS A 197 -12.89 -17.14 -0.49
CA HIS A 197 -13.21 -16.51 -1.77
C HIS A 197 -12.81 -17.43 -2.95
N PRO A 198 -13.56 -17.52 -4.06
CA PRO A 198 -13.23 -18.40 -5.19
C PRO A 198 -11.86 -18.17 -5.86
N ILE A 199 -11.31 -16.97 -5.73
CA ILE A 199 -9.95 -16.63 -6.21
C ILE A 199 -8.86 -17.19 -5.26
N GLY A 200 -9.22 -17.45 -4.00
CA GLY A 200 -8.27 -17.84 -2.95
C GLY A 200 -7.41 -16.68 -2.48
N SER A 201 -6.31 -17.02 -1.83
CA SER A 201 -5.27 -16.07 -1.41
C SER A 201 -4.57 -15.46 -2.62
N ASP A 202 -4.25 -14.17 -2.54
CA ASP A 202 -3.60 -13.43 -3.61
C ASP A 202 -2.51 -12.47 -3.05
N PRO A 203 -1.49 -12.12 -3.84
CA PRO A 203 -0.37 -11.31 -3.35
C PRO A 203 -0.75 -9.85 -3.02
N TRP A 204 -1.80 -9.32 -3.63
CA TRP A 204 -2.26 -7.95 -3.39
C TRP A 204 -2.94 -7.85 -2.02
N SER A 205 -3.93 -8.71 -1.76
CA SER A 205 -4.64 -8.79 -0.48
C SER A 205 -3.68 -9.16 0.65
N THR A 206 -2.86 -10.20 0.46
CA THR A 206 -1.86 -10.63 1.44
C THR A 206 -0.85 -9.53 1.75
N GLY A 207 -0.35 -8.84 0.72
CA GLY A 207 0.58 -7.73 0.87
C GLY A 207 0.01 -6.55 1.67
N VAL A 208 -1.20 -6.09 1.32
CA VAL A 208 -1.87 -4.99 2.03
C VAL A 208 -2.17 -5.35 3.49
N VAL A 209 -2.65 -6.58 3.75
CA VAL A 209 -2.93 -7.03 5.12
C VAL A 209 -1.66 -7.09 5.95
N LEU A 210 -0.57 -7.66 5.41
CA LEU A 210 0.74 -7.65 6.10
C LEU A 210 1.24 -6.22 6.35
N TRP A 211 1.06 -5.31 5.39
CA TRP A 211 1.46 -3.91 5.56
C TRP A 211 0.68 -3.26 6.71
N GLY A 212 -0.64 -3.43 6.76
CA GLY A 212 -1.48 -2.93 7.85
C GLY A 212 -1.13 -3.53 9.21
N LEU A 213 -1.06 -4.87 9.32
CA LEU A 213 -0.77 -5.57 10.57
C LEU A 213 0.62 -5.25 11.11
N SER A 214 1.61 -4.98 10.25
CA SER A 214 2.97 -4.66 10.68
C SER A 214 3.06 -3.42 11.59
N LYS A 215 2.13 -2.45 11.45
CA LYS A 215 2.05 -1.28 12.35
C LYS A 215 1.60 -1.62 13.77
N TRP A 216 1.00 -2.79 13.95
CA TRP A 216 0.36 -3.26 15.18
C TRP A 216 0.98 -4.54 15.69
N ILE A 217 2.23 -4.83 15.31
CA ILE A 217 2.89 -6.13 15.52
C ILE A 217 2.86 -6.61 16.97
N ASP A 218 2.91 -5.69 17.94
CA ASP A 218 2.86 -6.00 19.37
C ASP A 218 1.50 -6.55 19.86
N TYR A 219 0.45 -6.39 19.06
CA TYR A 219 -0.92 -6.85 19.34
C TYR A 219 -1.38 -7.98 18.42
N VAL A 220 -0.52 -8.42 17.48
CA VAL A 220 -0.84 -9.45 16.49
C VAL A 220 -0.17 -10.75 16.92
N ASP A 221 -0.90 -11.87 16.89
CA ASP A 221 -0.28 -13.19 17.04
C ASP A 221 0.75 -13.40 15.91
N PRO A 222 2.05 -13.58 16.22
CA PRO A 222 3.09 -13.74 15.21
C PRO A 222 2.79 -14.86 14.20
N VAL A 223 2.04 -15.89 14.59
CA VAL A 223 1.66 -17.02 13.71
C VAL A 223 0.89 -16.53 12.48
N ILE A 224 0.05 -15.50 12.61
CA ILE A 224 -0.72 -14.94 11.49
C ILE A 224 0.24 -14.38 10.43
N ILE A 225 1.23 -13.59 10.88
CA ILE A 225 2.24 -12.97 10.02
C ILE A 225 3.15 -14.03 9.40
N GLU A 226 3.58 -15.01 10.19
CA GLU A 226 4.47 -16.07 9.74
C GLU A 226 3.82 -16.96 8.67
N LYS A 227 2.53 -17.30 8.83
CA LYS A 227 1.76 -18.02 7.80
C LYS A 227 1.62 -17.22 6.51
N ALA A 228 1.35 -15.93 6.58
CA ALA A 228 1.24 -15.08 5.39
C ALA A 228 2.60 -14.90 4.68
N LEU A 229 3.69 -14.75 5.43
CA LEU A 229 5.05 -14.75 4.85
C LEU A 229 5.42 -16.10 4.22
N ALA A 230 5.05 -17.21 4.86
CA ALA A 230 5.26 -18.56 4.31
C ALA A 230 4.43 -18.80 3.05
N TRP A 231 3.21 -18.27 2.99
CA TRP A 231 2.38 -18.30 1.78
C TRP A 231 3.04 -17.51 0.64
N LEU A 232 3.55 -16.31 0.91
CA LEU A 232 4.29 -15.53 -0.09
C LEU A 232 5.55 -16.28 -0.54
N GLU A 233 6.33 -16.88 0.37
CA GLU A 233 7.51 -17.69 0.04
C GLU A 233 7.15 -18.89 -0.86
N LYS A 234 6.06 -19.60 -0.53
CA LYS A 234 5.59 -20.77 -1.28
C LYS A 234 5.03 -20.45 -2.67
N THR A 235 4.40 -19.28 -2.82
CA THR A 235 3.67 -18.90 -4.05
C THR A 235 4.46 -17.98 -4.98
N GLN A 236 5.65 -17.55 -4.56
CA GLN A 236 6.57 -16.81 -5.42
C GLN A 236 6.91 -17.65 -6.65
N LEU A 237 6.74 -17.07 -7.84
CA LEU A 237 7.10 -17.70 -9.10
C LEU A 237 8.62 -17.83 -9.19
N PRO A 238 9.16 -18.76 -10.02
CA PRO A 238 10.60 -18.88 -10.23
C PRO A 238 11.27 -17.60 -10.74
N SER A 239 10.50 -16.67 -11.31
CA SER A 239 10.99 -15.34 -11.67
C SER A 239 11.25 -14.45 -10.45
N GLY A 240 10.52 -14.61 -9.35
CA GLY A 240 10.49 -13.68 -8.22
C GLY A 240 9.23 -12.80 -8.17
N TYR A 241 8.37 -12.86 -9.20
CA TYR A 241 7.03 -12.25 -9.16
C TYR A 241 6.03 -13.15 -8.40
N TRP A 242 4.86 -12.59 -8.09
CA TRP A 242 3.67 -13.38 -7.74
C TRP A 242 2.63 -13.30 -8.86
N ALA A 243 1.89 -14.38 -9.04
CA ALA A 243 0.78 -14.42 -9.99
C ALA A 243 -0.33 -13.46 -9.57
N TYR A 244 -0.63 -12.49 -10.43
CA TYR A 244 -1.71 -11.52 -10.26
C TYR A 244 -2.08 -10.94 -11.63
N HIS A 245 -3.27 -10.32 -11.75
CA HIS A 245 -3.72 -9.77 -13.04
C HIS A 245 -2.71 -8.79 -13.63
N TYR A 246 -2.22 -7.86 -12.81
CA TYR A 246 -1.01 -7.08 -13.08
C TYR A 246 0.13 -7.59 -12.20
N LEU A 247 1.10 -8.29 -12.80
CA LEU A 247 2.21 -8.91 -12.07
C LEU A 247 2.99 -7.90 -11.22
N ASP A 248 3.23 -6.70 -11.76
CA ASP A 248 3.92 -5.60 -11.07
C ASP A 248 3.14 -5.09 -9.86
N GLU A 249 1.82 -4.98 -9.97
CA GLU A 249 0.97 -4.51 -8.89
C GLU A 249 0.95 -5.49 -7.72
N GLY A 250 0.57 -6.74 -7.98
CA GLY A 250 0.52 -7.77 -6.95
C GLY A 250 1.87 -7.97 -6.27
N THR A 251 2.94 -7.98 -7.06
CA THR A 251 4.32 -8.15 -6.55
C THR A 251 4.80 -6.95 -5.74
N SER A 252 4.43 -5.72 -6.13
CA SER A 252 4.77 -4.54 -5.34
C SER A 252 4.11 -4.58 -3.97
N TYR A 253 2.82 -4.89 -3.88
CA TYR A 253 2.13 -5.00 -2.60
C TYR A 253 2.64 -6.17 -1.75
N ALA A 254 2.91 -7.33 -2.37
CA ALA A 254 3.55 -8.46 -1.69
C ALA A 254 4.91 -8.08 -1.09
N LEU A 255 5.77 -7.39 -1.85
CA LEU A 255 7.06 -6.91 -1.37
C LEU A 255 6.91 -5.90 -0.23
N ILE A 256 6.03 -4.91 -0.37
CA ILE A 256 5.75 -3.91 0.66
C ILE A 256 5.30 -4.59 1.96
N GLY A 257 4.34 -5.50 1.86
CA GLY A 257 3.81 -6.25 3.01
C GLY A 257 4.87 -7.11 3.67
N ALA A 258 5.59 -7.93 2.90
CA ALA A 258 6.63 -8.82 3.40
C ALA A 258 7.75 -8.05 4.11
N VAL A 259 8.27 -6.99 3.50
CA VAL A 259 9.32 -6.15 4.09
C VAL A 259 8.83 -5.47 5.37
N SER A 260 7.62 -4.90 5.36
CA SER A 260 7.07 -4.22 6.53
C SER A 260 6.91 -5.20 7.71
N ALA A 261 6.39 -6.40 7.44
CA ALA A 261 6.24 -7.46 8.42
C ALA A 261 7.57 -7.99 8.97
N LEU A 262 8.54 -8.30 8.10
CA LEU A 262 9.87 -8.77 8.52
C LEU A 262 10.59 -7.72 9.37
N ARG A 263 10.45 -6.43 9.04
CA ARG A 263 11.06 -5.32 9.79
C ARG A 263 10.41 -5.18 11.15
N ALA A 264 9.09 -5.25 11.22
CA ALA A 264 8.34 -5.21 12.47
C ALA A 264 8.69 -6.38 13.39
N LEU A 265 8.92 -7.57 12.83
CA LEU A 265 9.39 -8.76 13.55
C LEU A 265 10.90 -8.73 13.90
N LYS A 266 11.65 -7.71 13.48
CA LYS A 266 13.13 -7.61 13.62
C LYS A 266 13.87 -8.80 12.97
N LYS A 267 13.36 -9.27 11.82
CA LYS A 267 13.89 -10.39 11.03
C LYS A 267 14.48 -9.95 9.67
N LEU A 268 14.74 -8.65 9.50
CA LEU A 268 15.26 -8.01 8.27
C LEU A 268 16.66 -7.46 8.49
#